data_AF-A0A7C4E1N9-F1
#
_entry.id   AF-A0A7C4E1N9-F1
#
_cell.length_a   1.000
_cell.length_b   1.000
_cell.length_c   1.000
_cell.angle_alpha   90.00
_cell.angle_beta   90.00
_cell.angle_gamma   90.00
#
_symmetry.space_group_name_H-M   'P 1'
#
loop_
_entity.id
_entity.type
_entity.pdbx_description
1 polymer ?
#
loop_
_entity_poly.entity_id
_entity_poly.type
_entity_poly.pdbx_seq_one_letter_code
_entity_poly.pdbx_strand_id
1 'polypeptide(L)'
;MEQTKERIIKSAIKLFADKGFHETKVEEIATESGVAKGTVYLYFRSKEEIMMSCFEFIFSRALKNYEIPDELNFYDSIKMIVENNFKFVDENMDFYRMLLKGLYSTNRDIKKEKVICEKELFEIAVGSMEKIILKGINEGKIKKDVSLKHLA
;
A
#
# COMPACT_ATOMS: atom_id res chain seq x y z
N MET A 1 -12.98 -17.68 -5.92
CA MET A 1 -11.56 -17.94 -5.61
C MET A 1 -10.86 -16.65 -5.21
N GLU A 2 -10.96 -15.57 -6.02
CA GLU A 2 -10.49 -14.21 -5.69
C GLU A 2 -10.88 -13.73 -4.28
N GLN A 3 -12.18 -13.81 -3.96
CA GLN A 3 -12.71 -13.36 -2.67
C GLN A 3 -12.14 -14.12 -1.46
N THR A 4 -11.80 -15.41 -1.63
CA THR A 4 -11.20 -16.20 -0.55
C THR A 4 -9.77 -15.76 -0.29
N LYS A 5 -8.98 -15.54 -1.34
CA LYS A 5 -7.61 -15.02 -1.22
C LYS A 5 -7.61 -13.67 -0.51
N GLU A 6 -8.51 -12.76 -0.89
CA GLU A 6 -8.65 -11.44 -0.26
C GLU A 6 -9.05 -11.55 1.23
N ARG A 7 -9.97 -12.44 1.60
CA ARG A 7 -10.33 -12.65 3.02
C ARG A 7 -9.14 -13.15 3.84
N ILE A 8 -8.34 -14.06 3.29
CA ILE A 8 -7.12 -14.55 3.96
C ILE A 8 -6.13 -13.38 4.15
N ILE A 9 -5.92 -12.57 3.12
CA ILE A 9 -5.02 -11.39 3.19
C ILE A 9 -5.49 -10.39 4.25
N LYS A 10 -6.78 -10.01 4.25
CA LYS A 10 -7.32 -9.08 5.25
C LYS A 10 -7.19 -9.61 6.68
N SER A 11 -7.44 -10.90 6.87
CA SER A 11 -7.29 -11.56 8.17
C SER A 11 -5.84 -11.61 8.63
N ALA A 12 -4.92 -11.85 7.69
CA ALA A 12 -3.48 -11.83 7.95
C ALA A 12 -2.99 -10.43 8.33
N ILE A 13 -3.40 -9.38 7.60
CA ILE A 13 -3.08 -7.97 7.92
C ILE A 13 -3.48 -7.66 9.37
N LYS A 14 -4.72 -7.98 9.75
CA LYS A 14 -5.22 -7.75 11.12
C LYS A 14 -4.39 -8.49 12.17
N LEU A 15 -4.17 -9.80 11.99
CA LEU A 15 -3.40 -10.59 12.95
C LEU A 15 -1.94 -10.16 13.04
N PHE A 16 -1.31 -9.82 11.92
CA PHE A 16 0.05 -9.27 11.92
C PHE A 16 0.11 -7.89 12.56
N ALA A 17 -0.92 -7.05 12.41
CA ALA A 17 -1.03 -5.77 13.10
C ALA A 17 -1.18 -5.94 14.62
N ASP A 18 -1.91 -6.96 15.07
CA ASP A 18 -2.17 -7.22 16.48
C ASP A 18 -0.99 -7.90 17.17
N LYS A 19 -0.49 -9.00 16.61
CA LYS A 19 0.49 -9.90 17.25
C LYS A 19 1.90 -9.80 16.67
N GLY A 20 2.04 -9.23 15.48
CA GLY A 20 3.28 -9.26 14.71
C GLY A 20 3.43 -10.53 13.85
N PHE A 21 4.37 -10.49 12.91
CA PHE A 21 4.58 -11.57 11.95
C PHE A 21 4.99 -12.89 12.61
N HIS A 22 5.97 -12.86 13.52
CA HIS A 22 6.53 -14.09 14.11
C HIS A 22 5.53 -14.85 14.97
N GLU A 23 4.78 -14.14 15.81
CA GLU A 23 3.80 -14.72 16.73
C GLU A 23 2.53 -15.24 16.05
N THR A 24 2.22 -14.75 14.84
CA THR A 24 1.03 -15.18 14.11
C THR A 24 1.24 -16.54 13.43
N LYS A 25 0.33 -17.49 13.64
CA LYS A 25 0.31 -18.80 12.99
C LYS A 25 -0.67 -18.81 11.81
N VAL A 26 -0.37 -19.60 10.77
CA VAL A 26 -1.25 -19.78 9.60
C VAL A 26 -2.62 -20.35 9.98
N GLU A 27 -2.70 -21.16 11.04
CA GLU A 27 -3.96 -21.68 11.59
C GLU A 27 -4.87 -20.58 12.15
N GLU A 28 -4.29 -19.56 12.79
CA GLU A 28 -5.05 -18.41 13.30
C GLU A 28 -5.59 -17.59 12.14
N ILE A 29 -4.79 -17.41 11.08
CA ILE A 29 -5.23 -16.74 9.84
C ILE A 29 -6.38 -17.52 9.19
N ALA A 30 -6.28 -18.84 9.11
CA ALA A 30 -7.35 -19.68 8.55
C ALA A 30 -8.65 -19.52 9.36
N THR A 31 -8.54 -19.57 10.70
CA THR A 31 -9.68 -19.41 11.61
C THR A 31 -10.32 -18.03 11.48
N GLU A 32 -9.53 -16.95 11.51
CA GLU A 32 -10.01 -15.58 11.36
C GLU A 32 -10.67 -15.33 10.00
N SER A 33 -10.11 -15.93 8.93
CA SER A 33 -10.67 -15.82 7.57
C SER A 33 -11.87 -16.73 7.30
N GLY A 34 -12.25 -17.57 8.26
CA GLY A 34 -13.39 -18.49 8.15
C GLY A 34 -13.18 -19.63 7.14
N VAL A 35 -11.92 -20.05 6.94
CA VAL A 35 -11.57 -21.15 6.01
C VAL A 35 -10.79 -22.25 6.72
N ALA A 36 -10.75 -23.45 6.12
CA ALA A 36 -9.91 -24.52 6.63
C ALA A 36 -8.43 -24.21 6.40
N LYS A 37 -7.54 -24.68 7.29
CA LYS A 37 -6.08 -24.55 7.15
C LYS A 37 -5.59 -25.02 5.76
N GLY A 38 -6.10 -26.16 5.29
CA GLY A 38 -5.76 -26.69 3.97
C GLY A 38 -6.13 -25.73 2.83
N THR A 39 -7.22 -24.97 2.96
CA THR A 39 -7.61 -23.95 1.99
C THR A 39 -6.60 -22.82 1.91
N VAL A 40 -5.99 -22.39 3.03
CA VAL A 40 -4.93 -21.37 3.00
C VAL A 40 -3.74 -21.86 2.17
N TYR A 41 -3.33 -23.12 2.35
CA TYR A 41 -2.22 -23.71 1.60
C TYR A 41 -2.50 -23.95 0.12
N LEU A 42 -3.75 -23.85 -0.34
CA LEU A 42 -4.08 -23.82 -1.77
C LEU A 42 -3.71 -22.47 -2.41
N TYR A 43 -3.67 -21.38 -1.62
CA TYR A 43 -3.38 -20.03 -2.12
C TYR A 43 -1.95 -19.57 -1.79
N PHE A 44 -1.38 -20.03 -0.67
CA PHE A 44 -0.09 -19.58 -0.17
C PHE A 44 0.73 -20.76 0.34
N ARG A 45 1.97 -20.87 -0.15
CA ARG A 45 2.93 -21.91 0.21
C ARG A 45 3.53 -21.67 1.59
N SER A 46 3.59 -20.42 2.04
CA SER A 46 4.17 -20.06 3.34
C SER A 46 3.56 -18.80 3.96
N LYS A 47 3.91 -18.54 5.23
CA LYS A 47 3.50 -17.31 5.94
C LYS A 47 4.17 -16.07 5.34
N GLU A 48 5.39 -16.23 4.83
CA GLU A 48 6.13 -15.21 4.08
C GLU A 48 5.37 -14.81 2.81
N GLU A 49 4.84 -15.78 2.06
CA GLU A 49 4.05 -15.50 0.85
C GLU A 49 2.76 -14.74 1.18
N ILE A 50 2.10 -15.08 2.30
CA ILE A 50 0.96 -14.32 2.80
C ILE A 50 1.36 -12.86 3.08
N MET A 51 2.49 -12.63 3.76
CA MET A 51 2.99 -11.28 4.04
C MET A 51 3.32 -10.50 2.76
N MET A 52 3.97 -11.14 1.78
CA MET A 52 4.25 -10.54 0.47
C MET A 52 2.97 -10.12 -0.24
N SER A 53 1.96 -11.00 -0.27
CA SER A 53 0.64 -10.66 -0.83
C SER A 53 -0.11 -9.58 -0.04
N CYS A 54 0.16 -9.39 1.26
CA CYS A 54 -0.39 -8.26 2.01
C CYS A 54 0.18 -6.93 1.51
N PHE A 55 1.49 -6.87 1.23
CA PHE A 55 2.11 -5.68 0.63
C PHE A 55 1.56 -5.40 -0.76
N GLU A 56 1.55 -6.40 -1.63
CA GLU A 56 1.03 -6.28 -2.99
C GLU A 56 -0.43 -5.80 -2.99
N PHE A 57 -1.27 -6.38 -2.13
CA PHE A 57 -2.69 -6.02 -2.00
C PHE A 57 -2.90 -4.55 -1.62
N ILE A 58 -2.11 -4.03 -0.68
CA ILE A 58 -2.28 -2.65 -0.24
C ILE A 58 -1.61 -1.67 -1.19
N PHE A 59 -0.38 -1.94 -1.63
CA PHE A 59 0.35 -1.01 -2.49
C PHE A 59 -0.31 -0.85 -3.86
N SER A 60 -0.78 -1.94 -4.49
CA SER A 60 -1.53 -1.85 -5.75
C SER A 60 -2.81 -1.01 -5.65
N ARG A 61 -3.49 -1.05 -4.49
CA ARG A 61 -4.66 -0.20 -4.22
C ARG A 61 -4.27 1.25 -3.97
N ALA A 62 -3.14 1.48 -3.30
CA ALA A 62 -2.62 2.82 -3.03
C ALA A 62 -2.26 3.57 -4.32
N LEU A 63 -1.81 2.85 -5.37
CA LEU A 63 -1.48 3.45 -6.68
C LEU A 63 -2.62 4.32 -7.23
N LYS A 64 -3.87 3.85 -7.07
CA LYS A 64 -5.07 4.56 -7.56
C LYS A 64 -5.27 5.93 -6.93
N ASN A 65 -4.73 6.18 -5.73
CA ASN A 65 -4.85 7.47 -5.06
C ASN A 65 -4.06 8.57 -5.78
N TYR A 66 -3.11 8.18 -6.64
CA TYR A 66 -2.23 9.07 -7.36
C TYR A 66 -2.64 9.23 -8.83
N GLU A 67 -3.70 8.56 -9.30
CA GLU A 67 -4.24 8.78 -10.64
C GLU A 67 -4.97 10.13 -10.69
N ILE A 68 -4.30 11.17 -11.19
CA ILE A 68 -4.87 12.53 -11.29
C ILE A 68 -5.60 12.73 -12.61
N PRO A 69 -6.92 12.99 -12.62
CA PRO A 69 -7.65 13.35 -13.83
C PRO A 69 -7.09 14.62 -14.48
N ASP A 70 -7.12 14.69 -15.81
CA ASP A 70 -6.56 15.84 -16.55
C ASP A 70 -7.38 17.11 -16.33
N GLU A 71 -8.68 16.97 -16.09
CA GLU A 71 -9.66 18.05 -15.98
C GLU A 71 -9.53 18.84 -14.67
N LEU A 72 -8.92 18.26 -13.64
CA LEU A 72 -8.73 18.96 -12.36
C LEU A 72 -7.71 20.09 -12.50
N ASN A 73 -7.98 21.24 -11.88
CA ASN A 73 -6.99 22.30 -11.75
C ASN A 73 -5.91 21.94 -10.69
N PHE A 74 -4.93 22.82 -10.53
CA PHE A 74 -3.85 22.65 -9.57
C PHE A 74 -4.33 22.38 -8.13
N TYR A 75 -5.21 23.23 -7.59
CA TYR A 75 -5.66 23.12 -6.20
C TYR A 75 -6.54 21.90 -5.97
N ASP A 76 -7.45 21.59 -6.90
CA ASP A 76 -8.32 20.43 -6.81
C ASP A 76 -7.53 19.13 -6.92
N SER A 77 -6.46 19.10 -7.73
CA SER A 77 -5.56 17.95 -7.81
C SER A 77 -4.82 17.69 -6.49
N ILE A 78 -4.31 18.74 -5.83
CA ILE A 78 -3.68 18.62 -4.50
C ILE A 78 -4.70 18.13 -3.48
N LYS A 79 -5.88 18.77 -3.44
CA LYS A 79 -6.94 18.43 -2.51
C LYS A 79 -7.34 16.96 -2.65
N MET A 80 -7.53 16.48 -3.88
CA MET A 80 -7.89 15.10 -4.16
C MET A 80 -6.83 14.11 -3.67
N ILE A 81 -5.53 14.34 -3.93
CA ILE A 81 -4.46 13.45 -3.42
C ILE A 81 -4.47 13.39 -1.90
N VAL A 82 -4.56 14.56 -1.26
CA VAL A 82 -4.54 14.65 0.21
C VAL A 82 -5.74 13.90 0.80
N GLU A 83 -6.95 14.17 0.32
CA GLU A 83 -8.18 13.50 0.78
C GLU A 83 -8.14 11.98 0.52
N ASN A 84 -7.68 11.55 -0.66
CA ASN A 84 -7.54 10.14 -0.99
C ASN A 84 -6.53 9.44 -0.08
N ASN A 85 -5.39 10.07 0.21
CA ASN A 85 -4.40 9.50 1.10
C ASN A 85 -4.91 9.39 2.55
N PHE A 86 -5.56 10.44 3.07
CA PHE A 86 -6.14 10.38 4.41
C PHE A 86 -7.19 9.28 4.53
N LYS A 87 -8.10 9.18 3.56
CA LYS A 87 -9.11 8.13 3.49
C LYS A 87 -8.46 6.74 3.41
N PHE A 88 -7.44 6.59 2.57
CA PHE A 88 -6.74 5.32 2.40
C PHE A 88 -6.02 4.88 3.66
N VAL A 89 -5.37 5.82 4.37
CA VAL A 89 -4.73 5.54 5.67
C VAL A 89 -5.78 5.07 6.68
N ASP A 90 -6.88 5.81 6.81
CA ASP A 90 -7.96 5.49 7.75
C ASP A 90 -8.55 4.09 7.48
N GLU A 91 -8.87 3.79 6.21
CA GLU A 91 -9.41 2.50 5.79
C GLU A 91 -8.43 1.32 5.95
N ASN A 92 -7.13 1.59 6.04
CA ASN A 92 -6.08 0.55 6.08
C ASN A 92 -5.15 0.69 7.28
N MET A 93 -5.62 1.28 8.39
CA MET A 93 -4.80 1.53 9.59
C MET A 93 -4.10 0.28 10.13
N ASP A 94 -4.74 -0.89 10.06
CA ASP A 94 -4.11 -2.15 10.49
C ASP A 94 -2.87 -2.49 9.67
N PHE A 95 -2.88 -2.20 8.36
CA PHE A 95 -1.69 -2.38 7.53
C PHE A 95 -0.54 -1.45 7.96
N TYR A 96 -0.83 -0.18 8.26
CA TYR A 96 0.20 0.74 8.75
C TYR A 96 0.73 0.32 10.13
N ARG A 97 -0.13 -0.17 11.02
CA ARG A 97 0.30 -0.76 12.30
C ARG A 97 1.15 -2.01 12.10
N MET A 98 0.78 -2.87 11.16
CA MET A 98 1.56 -4.03 10.75
C MET A 98 2.93 -3.62 10.23
N LEU A 99 3.02 -2.60 9.36
CA LEU A 99 4.29 -2.07 8.85
C LEU A 99 5.19 -1.60 9.99
N LEU A 100 4.66 -0.78 10.91
CA LEU A 100 5.42 -0.26 12.06
C LEU A 100 5.97 -1.37 12.95
N LYS A 101 5.21 -2.45 13.18
CA LYS A 101 5.68 -3.62 13.93
C LYS A 101 6.67 -4.49 13.13
N GLY A 102 6.49 -4.60 11.82
CA GLY A 102 7.32 -5.43 10.93
C GLY A 102 8.67 -4.82 10.53
N LEU A 103 8.83 -3.50 10.68
CA LEU A 103 10.09 -2.77 10.38
C LEU A 103 11.29 -3.28 11.20
N TYR A 104 11.06 -3.90 12.35
CA TYR A 104 12.13 -4.38 13.24
C TYR A 104 12.38 -5.89 13.18
N SER A 105 11.57 -6.69 12.47
CA SER A 105 11.58 -8.15 12.66
C SER A 105 11.58 -9.03 11.41
N THR A 106 11.61 -8.50 10.18
CA THR A 106 11.36 -9.33 8.98
C THR A 106 12.62 -9.87 8.27
N ASN A 107 12.46 -11.07 7.68
CA ASN A 107 13.42 -11.78 6.83
C ASN A 107 13.85 -10.93 5.61
N ARG A 108 15.06 -11.16 5.08
CA ARG A 108 15.64 -10.46 3.93
C ARG A 108 14.74 -10.47 2.70
N ASP A 109 14.07 -11.58 2.40
CA ASP A 109 13.25 -11.69 1.20
C ASP A 109 11.96 -10.87 1.30
N ILE A 110 11.31 -10.89 2.46
CA ILE A 110 10.15 -10.02 2.76
C ILE A 110 10.53 -8.54 2.61
N LYS A 111 11.73 -8.16 3.08
CA LYS A 111 12.24 -6.78 2.94
C LYS A 111 12.44 -6.40 1.47
N LYS A 112 12.96 -7.30 0.64
CA LYS A 112 13.14 -7.05 -0.80
C LYS A 112 11.81 -6.83 -1.50
N GLU A 113 10.84 -7.71 -1.27
CA GLU A 113 9.53 -7.59 -1.91
C GLU A 113 8.82 -6.30 -1.52
N LYS A 114 8.87 -5.97 -0.23
CA LYS A 114 8.36 -4.69 0.29
C LYS A 114 9.00 -3.51 -0.44
N VAL A 115 10.33 -3.50 -0.58
CA VAL A 115 11.05 -2.41 -1.28
C VAL A 115 10.63 -2.30 -2.74
N ILE A 116 10.36 -3.41 -3.42
CA ILE A 116 9.88 -3.41 -4.81
C ILE A 116 8.53 -2.70 -4.88
N CYS A 117 7.55 -3.10 -4.06
CA CYS A 117 6.24 -2.47 -4.06
C CYS A 117 6.28 -1.00 -3.61
N GLU A 118 7.11 -0.67 -2.62
CA GLU A 118 7.31 0.72 -2.17
C GLU A 118 7.92 1.58 -3.27
N LYS A 119 8.87 1.04 -4.02
CA LYS A 119 9.51 1.74 -5.14
C LYS A 119 8.50 2.06 -6.24
N GLU A 120 7.66 1.10 -6.62
CA GLU A 120 6.62 1.32 -7.63
C GLU A 120 5.63 2.41 -7.20
N LEU A 121 5.16 2.37 -5.95
CA LEU A 121 4.31 3.41 -5.39
C LEU A 121 5.00 4.79 -5.43
N PHE A 122 6.28 4.84 -5.06
CA PHE A 122 7.04 6.08 -5.04
C PHE A 122 7.18 6.68 -6.44
N GLU A 123 7.54 5.88 -7.45
CA GLU A 123 7.66 6.34 -8.84
C GLU A 123 6.35 6.94 -9.36
N ILE A 124 5.21 6.29 -9.08
CA ILE A 124 3.89 6.79 -9.46
C ILE A 124 3.54 8.07 -8.70
N ALA A 125 3.77 8.11 -7.39
CA ALA A 125 3.50 9.29 -6.58
C ALA A 125 4.31 10.51 -7.07
N VAL A 126 5.59 10.31 -7.41
CA VAL A 126 6.45 11.36 -7.99
C VAL A 126 5.91 11.84 -9.34
N GLY A 127 5.56 10.92 -10.24
CA GLY A 127 4.97 11.31 -11.54
C GLY A 127 3.68 12.13 -11.39
N SER A 128 2.85 11.80 -10.41
CA SER A 128 1.64 12.56 -10.11
C SER A 128 1.93 13.93 -9.52
N MET A 129 2.94 14.06 -8.65
CA MET A 129 3.40 15.36 -8.15
C MET A 129 3.96 16.23 -9.28
N GLU A 130 4.76 15.67 -10.20
CA GLU A 130 5.25 16.39 -11.38
C GLU A 130 4.08 16.92 -12.23
N LYS A 131 3.08 16.07 -12.50
CA LYS A 131 1.87 16.48 -13.22
C LYS A 131 1.15 17.63 -12.54
N ILE A 132 0.98 17.59 -11.21
CA ILE A 132 0.35 18.67 -10.44
C ILE A 132 1.17 19.95 -10.52
N ILE A 133 2.49 19.88 -10.38
CA ILE A 133 3.35 21.06 -10.45
C ILE A 133 3.28 21.70 -11.83
N LEU A 134 3.27 20.90 -12.90
CA LEU A 134 3.08 21.40 -14.27
C LEU A 134 1.74 22.12 -14.44
N LYS A 135 0.64 21.60 -13.87
CA LYS A 135 -0.65 22.31 -13.83
C LYS A 135 -0.52 23.65 -13.11
N GLY A 136 0.13 23.67 -11.95
CA GLY A 136 0.38 24.90 -11.19
C GLY A 136 1.19 25.95 -11.96
N ILE A 137 2.19 25.53 -12.74
CA ILE A 137 2.97 26.44 -13.61
C ILE A 137 2.10 26.99 -14.74
N ASN A 138 1.34 26.13 -15.43
CA ASN A 138 0.48 26.51 -16.56
C ASN A 138 -0.65 27.46 -16.13
N GLU A 139 -1.18 27.28 -14.93
CA GLU A 139 -2.22 28.14 -14.33
C GLU A 139 -1.66 29.40 -13.67
N GLY A 140 -0.33 29.62 -13.71
CA GLY A 140 0.34 30.76 -13.08
C GLY A 140 0.31 30.75 -11.54
N LYS A 141 0.05 29.59 -10.92
CA LYS A 141 0.03 29.39 -9.45
C LYS A 141 1.42 29.07 -8.88
N ILE A 142 2.30 28.50 -9.69
CA ILE A 142 3.67 28.17 -9.33
C ILE A 142 4.63 28.91 -10.26
N LYS A 143 5.72 29.47 -9.70
CA LYS A 143 6.77 30.09 -10.50
C LYS A 143 7.59 29.02 -11.23
N LYS A 144 7.98 29.32 -12.47
CA LYS A 144 8.66 28.38 -13.39
C LYS A 144 10.07 27.95 -12.93
N ASP A 145 10.64 28.60 -11.92
CA ASP A 145 11.96 28.32 -11.36
C ASP A 145 11.96 27.23 -10.28
N VAL A 146 10.80 26.65 -9.94
CA VAL A 146 10.73 25.49 -9.05
C VAL A 146 11.38 24.28 -9.74
N SER A 147 12.54 23.86 -9.22
CA SER A 147 13.26 22.68 -9.70
C SER A 147 12.58 21.40 -9.22
N LEU A 148 12.05 20.62 -10.17
CA LEU A 148 11.52 19.26 -9.92
C LEU A 148 12.59 18.26 -9.47
N LYS A 149 13.88 18.58 -9.60
CA LYS A 149 15.01 17.67 -9.30
C LYS A 149 15.13 17.26 -7.82
N HIS A 150 14.40 17.90 -6.91
CA HIS A 150 14.48 17.61 -5.47
C HIS A 150 13.36 16.69 -4.98
N LEU A 151 12.50 16.19 -5.88
CA LEU A 151 11.35 15.34 -5.54
C LEU A 151 11.64 13.83 -5.68
N ALA A 152 12.84 13.45 -6.14
CA ALA A 152 13.31 12.07 -6.34
C ALA A 152 14.39 11.67 -5.32
#